data_AF-A0A1A8WWS0-F1
#
_entry.id   AF-A0A1A8WWS0-F1
#
_cell.length_a   1.000
_cell.length_b   1.000
_cell.length_c   1.000
_cell.angle_alpha   90.00
_cell.angle_beta   90.00
_cell.angle_gamma   90.00
#
_symmetry.space_group_name_H-M   'P 1'
#
loop_
_entity.id
_entity.type
_entity.pdbx_description
1 polymer ?
#
loop_
_entity_poly.entity_id
_entity_poly.type
_entity_poly.pdbx_seq_one_letter_code
_entity_poly.pdbx_strand_id
1 'polypeptide(L)'
;MDRGEISLDKTTLPSVIFLEFLYKDNNAIHKLNDKIKTYKSDSDYTEIISIIEGEFENIRKGIEDSFRNDHALCCRNISYYFDLLNAIIKSANVFSRNIRDNIISNVEKQWVKVLKAENVDECTKEIDLDSIRKRCILKHLHDSVDDKKFILSFLQKYKDYLKEKWEKIIDYTNGYHDQLYIKIENDFMGIIDKYSNFLMSSDYICDAKLVEISTNDITISSDMNTLTNAISIEKFTTKDYDKGCYNKLYIEMLKIKTSSIQRMNNLLSIVIALMGFSLMLIFLYRFSPLGNMLRRYKKKKTEVDENTSEELPELYENTENIGRYISYTSVSH
;
A
#
# COMPACT_ATOMS: atom_id res chain seq x y z
N MET A 1 -6.75 44.18 24.74
CA MET A 1 -6.86 44.08 23.28
C MET A 1 -6.97 42.60 22.96
N ASP A 2 -8.19 42.08 22.91
CA ASP A 2 -8.44 40.72 22.44
C ASP A 2 -8.01 40.66 20.98
N ARG A 3 -7.05 39.80 20.66
CA ARG A 3 -6.78 39.43 19.26
C ARG A 3 -8.04 38.75 18.77
N GLY A 4 -8.84 39.49 17.99
CA GLY A 4 -9.99 38.93 17.28
C GLY A 4 -9.58 37.63 16.62
N GLU A 5 -10.29 36.56 16.97
CA GLU A 5 -10.00 35.23 16.51
C GLU A 5 -10.22 35.19 14.99
N ILE A 6 -9.14 35.20 14.19
CA ILE A 6 -9.24 35.26 12.72
C ILE A 6 -9.92 33.97 12.23
N SER A 7 -11.23 34.00 11.99
CA SER A 7 -11.99 32.85 11.49
C SER A 7 -11.48 32.46 10.10
N LEU A 8 -11.22 31.16 9.89
CA LEU A 8 -10.93 30.65 8.56
C LEU A 8 -12.24 30.66 7.77
N ASP A 9 -12.34 31.54 6.78
CA ASP A 9 -13.45 31.49 5.84
C ASP A 9 -13.21 30.35 4.84
N LYS A 10 -13.94 29.24 5.03
CA LYS A 10 -13.82 28.02 4.21
C LYS A 10 -14.08 28.29 2.73
N THR A 11 -14.88 29.31 2.39
CA THR A 11 -15.19 29.68 1.01
C THR A 11 -13.97 30.26 0.28
N THR A 12 -12.97 30.71 1.03
CA THR A 12 -11.73 31.26 0.49
C THR A 12 -10.64 30.21 0.23
N LEU A 13 -10.86 28.95 0.65
CA LEU A 13 -9.92 27.86 0.39
C LEU A 13 -9.93 27.53 -1.12
N PRO A 14 -8.77 27.57 -1.80
CA PRO A 14 -8.68 27.22 -3.22
C PRO A 14 -9.31 25.86 -3.54
N SER A 15 -9.14 24.86 -2.68
CA SER A 15 -9.72 23.51 -2.86
C SER A 15 -11.25 23.46 -2.74
N VAL A 16 -11.87 24.52 -2.22
CA VAL A 16 -13.30 24.66 -1.95
C VAL A 16 -14.01 25.55 -2.97
N ILE A 17 -13.29 26.37 -3.75
CA ILE A 17 -13.91 27.35 -4.68
C ILE A 17 -14.94 26.68 -5.62
N PHE A 18 -14.63 25.50 -6.15
CA PHE A 18 -15.57 24.77 -7.01
C PHE A 18 -16.79 24.22 -6.26
N LEU A 19 -16.63 24.01 -4.96
CA LEU A 19 -17.66 23.54 -4.03
C LEU A 19 -18.25 24.69 -3.21
N GLU A 20 -18.06 25.94 -3.63
CA GLU A 20 -18.47 27.12 -2.87
C GLU A 20 -19.97 27.10 -2.54
N PHE A 21 -20.79 26.55 -3.44
CA PHE A 21 -22.23 26.32 -3.22
C PHE A 21 -22.52 25.45 -1.99
N LEU A 22 -21.61 24.56 -1.58
CA LEU A 22 -21.76 23.77 -0.34
C LEU A 22 -21.64 24.63 0.92
N TYR A 23 -20.97 25.78 0.83
CA TYR A 23 -20.56 26.57 1.98
C TYR A 23 -21.22 27.97 2.06
N LYS A 24 -21.61 28.60 0.94
CA LYS A 24 -22.11 29.98 0.92
C LYS A 24 -23.59 30.15 1.25
N ASP A 25 -24.53 29.47 0.56
CA ASP A 25 -25.92 29.97 0.50
C ASP A 25 -27.04 29.00 0.92
N ASN A 26 -26.71 27.81 1.36
CA ASN A 26 -27.61 26.86 2.00
C ASN A 26 -26.75 25.64 2.27
N ASN A 27 -26.23 25.48 3.49
CA ASN A 27 -25.44 24.31 3.81
C ASN A 27 -26.34 23.08 3.69
N ALA A 28 -26.42 22.50 2.51
CA ALA A 28 -27.39 21.48 2.20
C ALA A 28 -27.03 20.17 2.89
N ILE A 29 -25.75 19.96 3.15
CA ILE A 29 -25.26 18.94 4.07
C ILE A 29 -25.83 19.16 5.46
N HIS A 30 -25.85 20.40 5.98
CA HIS A 30 -26.49 20.71 7.26
C HIS A 30 -28.00 20.49 7.23
N LYS A 31 -28.71 21.00 6.21
CA LYS A 31 -30.16 20.78 6.05
C LYS A 31 -30.50 19.30 5.98
N LEU A 32 -29.74 18.55 5.18
CA LEU A 32 -29.87 17.10 5.04
C LEU A 32 -29.63 16.41 6.40
N ASN A 33 -28.55 16.76 7.09
CA ASN A 33 -28.24 16.20 8.42
C ASN A 33 -29.34 16.49 9.44
N ASP A 34 -29.88 17.71 9.49
CA ASP A 34 -30.96 18.07 10.40
C ASP A 34 -32.24 17.31 10.07
N LYS A 35 -32.54 17.15 8.77
CA LYS A 35 -33.72 16.39 8.34
C LYS A 35 -33.59 14.91 8.66
N ILE A 36 -32.41 14.34 8.44
CA ILE A 36 -32.10 12.95 8.83
C ILE A 36 -32.26 12.78 10.35
N LYS A 37 -31.71 13.69 11.17
CA LYS A 37 -31.81 13.61 12.63
C LYS A 37 -33.25 13.66 13.15
N THR A 38 -34.11 14.43 12.49
CA THR A 38 -35.52 14.62 12.88
C THR A 38 -36.46 13.62 12.22
N TYR A 39 -35.95 12.76 11.34
CA TYR A 39 -36.72 11.74 10.64
C TYR A 39 -37.33 10.74 11.62
N LYS A 40 -38.62 10.45 11.45
CA LYS A 40 -39.35 9.40 12.18
C LYS A 40 -39.66 8.26 11.21
N SER A 41 -39.63 7.01 11.66
CA SER A 41 -39.78 5.82 10.79
C SER A 41 -41.03 5.82 9.90
N ASP A 42 -42.08 6.49 10.35
CA ASP A 42 -43.38 6.56 9.67
C ASP A 42 -43.55 7.87 8.86
N SER A 43 -42.51 8.70 8.82
CA SER A 43 -42.52 9.98 8.12
C SER A 43 -42.10 9.84 6.66
N ASP A 44 -42.69 10.68 5.82
CA ASP A 44 -42.34 10.79 4.42
C ASP A 44 -40.89 11.28 4.25
N TYR A 45 -40.14 10.66 3.33
CA TYR A 45 -38.77 11.02 2.98
C TYR A 45 -38.70 11.92 1.73
N THR A 46 -39.84 12.35 1.17
CA THR A 46 -39.92 13.24 0.01
C THR A 46 -39.17 14.55 0.20
N GLU A 47 -39.14 15.10 1.42
CA GLU A 47 -38.38 16.33 1.70
C GLU A 47 -36.86 16.09 1.63
N ILE A 48 -36.39 14.93 2.06
CA ILE A 48 -34.98 14.53 1.93
C ILE A 48 -34.62 14.42 0.44
N ILE A 49 -35.49 13.80 -0.35
CA ILE A 49 -35.33 13.71 -1.81
C ILE A 49 -35.28 15.11 -2.42
N SER A 50 -36.21 16.00 -2.08
CA SER A 50 -36.25 17.36 -2.60
C SER A 50 -35.00 18.17 -2.27
N ILE A 51 -34.45 18.03 -1.05
CA ILE A 51 -33.17 18.66 -0.68
C ILE A 51 -32.06 18.14 -1.60
N ILE A 52 -31.94 16.81 -1.76
CA ILE A 52 -30.92 16.19 -2.62
C ILE A 52 -31.06 16.67 -4.06
N GLU A 53 -32.26 16.65 -4.63
CA GLU A 53 -32.51 17.07 -6.01
C GLU A 53 -32.18 18.54 -6.24
N GLY A 54 -32.58 19.42 -5.33
CA GLY A 54 -32.25 20.85 -5.40
C GLY A 54 -30.74 21.10 -5.43
N GLU A 55 -29.96 20.33 -4.66
CA GLU A 55 -28.50 20.45 -4.67
C GLU A 55 -27.85 19.95 -5.93
N PHE A 56 -28.33 18.83 -6.48
CA PHE A 56 -27.81 18.33 -7.75
C PHE A 56 -28.09 19.31 -8.91
N GLU A 57 -29.19 20.05 -8.87
CA GLU A 57 -29.43 21.14 -9.82
C GLU A 57 -28.49 22.33 -9.63
N ASN A 58 -28.14 22.68 -8.39
CA ASN A 58 -27.15 23.72 -8.11
C ASN A 58 -25.75 23.29 -8.61
N ILE A 59 -25.38 22.02 -8.40
CA ILE A 59 -24.13 21.44 -8.91
C ILE A 59 -24.09 21.51 -10.43
N ARG A 60 -25.18 21.07 -11.09
CA ARG A 60 -25.27 21.10 -12.55
C ARG A 60 -25.05 22.51 -13.11
N LYS A 61 -25.73 23.51 -12.54
CA LYS A 61 -25.53 24.92 -12.91
C LYS A 61 -24.11 25.40 -12.64
N GLY A 62 -23.54 25.05 -11.48
CA GLY A 62 -22.17 25.41 -11.12
C GLY A 62 -21.13 24.86 -12.10
N ILE A 63 -21.34 23.63 -12.58
CA ILE A 63 -20.54 23.04 -13.66
C ILE A 63 -20.72 23.87 -14.94
N GLU A 64 -21.95 24.04 -15.42
CA GLU A 64 -22.25 24.82 -16.65
C GLU A 64 -21.68 26.26 -16.63
N ASP A 65 -21.67 26.91 -15.46
CA ASP A 65 -21.23 28.30 -15.33
C ASP A 65 -19.70 28.45 -15.15
N SER A 66 -19.05 27.48 -14.49
CA SER A 66 -17.66 27.61 -14.01
C SER A 66 -16.67 26.69 -14.71
N PHE A 67 -17.15 25.74 -15.50
CA PHE A 67 -16.30 24.75 -16.15
C PHE A 67 -15.58 25.35 -17.36
N ARG A 68 -14.25 25.50 -17.25
CA ARG A 68 -13.39 26.11 -18.29
C ARG A 68 -12.24 25.22 -18.73
N ASN A 69 -12.45 23.90 -18.76
CA ASN A 69 -11.53 22.82 -19.18
C ASN A 69 -10.77 22.05 -18.07
N ASP A 70 -10.98 22.31 -16.78
CA ASP A 70 -10.34 21.54 -15.70
C ASP A 70 -11.15 20.29 -15.30
N HIS A 71 -11.17 19.32 -16.21
CA HIS A 71 -11.95 18.08 -16.09
C HIS A 71 -11.56 17.28 -14.84
N ALA A 72 -10.27 17.15 -14.54
CA ALA A 72 -9.78 16.36 -13.42
C ALA A 72 -10.20 16.97 -12.07
N LEU A 73 -10.07 18.29 -11.91
CA LEU A 73 -10.53 18.99 -10.71
C LEU A 73 -12.05 18.85 -10.51
N CYS A 74 -12.81 19.02 -11.59
CA CYS A 74 -14.25 18.85 -11.61
C CYS A 74 -14.63 17.42 -11.17
N CYS A 75 -14.13 16.38 -11.87
CA CYS A 75 -14.39 14.98 -11.52
C CYS A 75 -14.10 14.69 -10.04
N ARG A 76 -12.96 15.16 -9.53
CA ARG A 76 -12.54 14.96 -8.14
C ARG A 76 -13.50 15.61 -7.15
N ASN A 77 -13.93 16.84 -7.40
CA ASN A 77 -14.80 17.59 -6.51
C ASN A 77 -16.23 17.05 -6.50
N ILE A 78 -16.80 16.77 -7.66
CA ILE A 78 -18.15 16.23 -7.74
C ILE A 78 -18.15 14.79 -7.16
N SER A 79 -17.11 13.99 -7.42
CA SER A 79 -16.97 12.65 -6.84
C SER A 79 -16.93 12.66 -5.32
N TYR A 80 -16.19 13.60 -4.73
CA TYR A 80 -16.15 13.81 -3.29
C TYR A 80 -17.52 14.14 -2.72
N TYR A 81 -18.25 15.06 -3.35
CA TYR A 81 -19.58 15.43 -2.87
C TYR A 81 -20.54 14.24 -2.89
N PHE A 82 -20.52 13.45 -3.96
CA PHE A 82 -21.31 12.22 -4.03
C PHE A 82 -20.92 11.21 -2.94
N ASP A 83 -19.61 11.02 -2.71
CA ASP A 83 -19.11 10.10 -1.69
C ASP A 83 -19.51 10.57 -0.28
N LEU A 84 -19.51 11.89 -0.03
CA LEU A 84 -19.99 12.50 1.21
C LEU A 84 -21.50 12.28 1.41
N LEU A 85 -22.33 12.52 0.39
CA LEU A 85 -23.78 12.29 0.47
C LEU A 85 -24.08 10.81 0.78
N ASN A 86 -23.42 9.90 0.06
CA ASN A 86 -23.57 8.47 0.29
C ASN A 86 -23.16 8.08 1.71
N ALA A 87 -22.05 8.62 2.21
CA ALA A 87 -21.61 8.37 3.57
C ALA A 87 -22.64 8.86 4.61
N ILE A 88 -23.20 10.06 4.42
CA ILE A 88 -24.23 10.61 5.30
C ILE A 88 -25.48 9.72 5.32
N ILE A 89 -25.99 9.34 4.14
CA ILE A 89 -27.21 8.52 4.03
C ILE A 89 -26.98 7.10 4.55
N LYS A 90 -25.85 6.47 4.22
CA LYS A 90 -25.57 5.08 4.62
C LYS A 90 -25.28 4.95 6.11
N SER A 91 -24.64 5.96 6.71
CA SER A 91 -24.36 6.02 8.15
C SER A 91 -25.57 6.45 8.99
N ALA A 92 -26.66 6.89 8.35
CA ALA A 92 -27.89 7.22 9.04
C ALA A 92 -28.64 5.94 9.50
N ASN A 93 -28.66 5.70 10.80
CA ASN A 93 -29.34 4.55 11.40
C ASN A 93 -30.86 4.70 11.55
N VAL A 94 -31.42 5.81 11.06
CA VAL A 94 -32.86 6.13 11.18
C VAL A 94 -33.71 5.56 10.04
N PHE A 95 -33.09 5.17 8.92
CA PHE A 95 -33.80 4.66 7.75
C PHE A 95 -33.92 3.14 7.79
N SER A 96 -35.12 2.66 7.49
CA SER A 96 -35.30 1.27 7.06
C SER A 96 -34.47 1.00 5.80
N ARG A 97 -34.12 -0.27 5.57
CA ARG A 97 -33.33 -0.66 4.40
C ARG A 97 -33.96 -0.18 3.08
N ASN A 98 -35.26 -0.39 2.91
CA ASN A 98 -35.97 0.01 1.69
C ASN A 98 -35.93 1.52 1.45
N ILE A 99 -36.13 2.33 2.50
CA ILE A 99 -36.08 3.79 2.38
C ILE A 99 -34.66 4.23 2.02
N ARG A 100 -33.65 3.68 2.70
CA ARG A 100 -32.25 3.96 2.43
C ARG A 100 -31.86 3.64 0.99
N ASP A 101 -32.24 2.46 0.51
CA ASP A 101 -31.97 2.01 -0.86
C ASP A 101 -32.65 2.91 -1.90
N ASN A 102 -33.88 3.38 -1.62
CA ASN A 102 -34.58 4.35 -2.48
C ASN A 102 -33.88 5.71 -2.54
N ILE A 103 -33.44 6.24 -1.39
CA ILE A 103 -32.71 7.52 -1.33
C ILE A 103 -31.38 7.40 -2.09
N ILE A 104 -30.63 6.31 -1.89
CA ILE A 104 -29.37 6.06 -2.61
C ILE A 104 -29.62 5.95 -4.11
N SER A 105 -30.64 5.21 -4.54
CA SER A 105 -31.00 5.11 -5.96
C SER A 105 -31.34 6.47 -6.55
N ASN A 106 -31.98 7.37 -5.78
CA ASN A 106 -32.21 8.74 -6.23
C ASN A 106 -30.90 9.52 -6.38
N VAL A 107 -29.99 9.45 -5.39
CA VAL A 107 -28.66 10.09 -5.46
C VAL A 107 -27.90 9.61 -6.71
N GLU A 108 -27.89 8.30 -6.99
CA GLU A 108 -27.27 7.73 -8.18
C GLU A 108 -27.92 8.23 -9.48
N LYS A 109 -29.24 8.36 -9.53
CA LYS A 109 -29.95 8.92 -10.69
C LYS A 109 -29.59 10.39 -10.93
N GLN A 110 -29.56 11.21 -9.89
CA GLN A 110 -29.22 12.64 -10.04
C GLN A 110 -27.74 12.81 -10.42
N TRP A 111 -26.86 11.98 -9.88
CA TRP A 111 -25.46 11.92 -10.27
C TRP A 111 -25.28 11.66 -11.78
N VAL A 112 -25.98 10.67 -12.32
CA VAL A 112 -25.93 10.36 -13.77
C VAL A 112 -26.39 11.56 -14.61
N LYS A 113 -27.32 12.38 -14.12
CA LYS A 113 -27.73 13.61 -14.82
C LYS A 113 -26.62 14.65 -14.80
N VAL A 114 -25.95 14.83 -13.66
CA VAL A 114 -24.81 15.75 -13.53
C VAL A 114 -23.66 15.35 -14.45
N LEU A 115 -23.32 14.05 -14.52
CA LEU A 115 -22.26 13.58 -15.40
C LEU A 115 -22.54 13.81 -16.90
N LYS A 116 -23.81 13.91 -17.30
CA LYS A 116 -24.19 14.20 -18.69
C LYS A 116 -24.03 15.68 -19.06
N ALA A 117 -23.83 16.57 -18.09
CA ALA A 117 -23.49 17.95 -18.38
C ALA A 117 -22.04 17.98 -18.92
N GLU A 118 -21.84 18.63 -20.07
CA GLU A 118 -20.53 19.06 -20.58
C GLU A 118 -19.41 17.98 -20.69
N ASN A 119 -19.73 16.76 -21.13
CA ASN A 119 -18.76 15.65 -21.30
C ASN A 119 -17.99 15.28 -20.03
N VAL A 120 -18.63 15.47 -18.86
CA VAL A 120 -18.14 14.99 -17.56
C VAL A 120 -18.38 13.47 -17.41
N ASP A 121 -18.90 12.79 -18.44
CA ASP A 121 -19.13 11.35 -18.49
C ASP A 121 -17.84 10.53 -18.41
N GLU A 122 -16.70 11.13 -18.76
CA GLU A 122 -15.37 10.58 -18.50
C GLU A 122 -15.06 10.39 -17.01
N CYS A 123 -15.77 11.09 -16.11
CA CYS A 123 -15.75 10.83 -14.67
C CYS A 123 -16.47 9.51 -14.34
N THR A 124 -16.00 8.41 -14.93
CA THR A 124 -16.47 7.05 -14.68
C THR A 124 -16.12 6.63 -13.26
N LYS A 125 -17.06 5.95 -12.60
CA LYS A 125 -17.02 5.74 -11.15
C LYS A 125 -17.36 4.30 -10.80
N GLU A 126 -16.43 3.64 -10.13
CA GLU A 126 -16.73 2.49 -9.29
C GLU A 126 -17.17 2.99 -7.90
N ILE A 127 -18.32 2.48 -7.43
CA ILE A 127 -18.98 2.90 -6.18
C ILE A 127 -18.59 2.03 -4.97
N ASP A 128 -17.65 1.11 -5.16
CA ASP A 128 -17.14 0.26 -4.09
C ASP A 128 -16.28 1.05 -3.10
N LEU A 129 -16.06 0.46 -1.92
CA LEU A 129 -15.34 1.12 -0.84
C LEU A 129 -13.86 1.40 -1.18
N ASP A 130 -13.21 0.53 -1.94
CA ASP A 130 -11.79 0.72 -2.30
C ASP A 130 -11.64 1.95 -3.21
N SER A 131 -12.50 2.05 -4.22
CA SER A 131 -12.54 3.20 -5.13
C SER A 131 -12.88 4.51 -4.43
N ILE A 132 -13.82 4.51 -3.47
CA ILE A 132 -14.10 5.70 -2.64
C ILE A 132 -12.85 6.12 -1.87
N ARG A 133 -12.20 5.19 -1.16
CA ARG A 133 -11.01 5.51 -0.35
C ARG A 133 -9.87 6.08 -1.21
N LYS A 134 -9.60 5.48 -2.37
CA LYS A 134 -8.58 5.96 -3.32
C LYS A 134 -8.88 7.38 -3.80
N ARG A 135 -10.14 7.69 -4.15
CA ARG A 135 -10.55 9.04 -4.54
C ARG A 135 -10.39 10.05 -3.39
N CYS A 136 -10.73 9.67 -2.16
CA CYS A 136 -10.52 10.53 -0.99
C CYS A 136 -9.04 10.85 -0.79
N ILE A 137 -8.16 9.86 -0.95
CA ILE A 137 -6.71 10.03 -0.84
C ILE A 137 -6.21 10.99 -1.93
N LEU A 138 -6.57 10.76 -3.20
CA LEU A 138 -6.21 11.65 -4.30
C LEU A 138 -6.70 13.07 -4.04
N LYS A 139 -7.96 13.21 -3.62
CA LYS A 139 -8.51 14.53 -3.32
C LYS A 139 -7.76 15.23 -2.22
N HIS A 140 -7.47 14.53 -1.13
CA HIS A 140 -6.74 15.11 -0.01
C HIS A 140 -5.35 15.61 -0.40
N LEU A 141 -4.63 14.88 -1.27
CA LEU A 141 -3.34 15.33 -1.79
C LEU A 141 -3.47 16.64 -2.60
N HIS A 142 -4.45 16.71 -3.51
CA HIS A 142 -4.70 17.92 -4.31
C HIS A 142 -5.07 19.11 -3.44
N ASP A 143 -6.03 18.91 -2.54
CA ASP A 143 -6.49 19.96 -1.66
C ASP A 143 -5.35 20.47 -0.75
N SER A 144 -4.42 19.60 -0.33
CA SER A 144 -3.27 19.97 0.51
C SER A 144 -2.26 20.87 -0.23
N VAL A 145 -2.09 20.68 -1.54
CA VAL A 145 -1.25 21.55 -2.37
C VAL A 145 -1.96 22.88 -2.64
N ASP A 146 -3.23 22.81 -3.04
CA ASP A 146 -4.05 23.99 -3.36
C ASP A 146 -4.16 24.92 -2.13
N ASP A 147 -4.35 24.35 -0.94
CA ASP A 147 -4.55 25.08 0.31
C ASP A 147 -3.24 25.34 1.09
N LYS A 148 -2.07 25.04 0.52
CA LYS A 148 -0.75 25.13 1.19
C LYS A 148 -0.54 26.42 1.98
N LYS A 149 -0.89 27.58 1.40
CA LYS A 149 -0.74 28.88 2.07
C LYS A 149 -1.62 28.97 3.32
N PHE A 150 -2.84 28.44 3.26
CA PHE A 150 -3.78 28.43 4.37
C PHE A 150 -3.36 27.44 5.46
N ILE A 151 -2.87 26.26 5.08
CA ILE A 151 -2.34 25.27 6.03
C ILE A 151 -1.22 25.89 6.87
N LEU A 152 -0.26 26.56 6.23
CA LEU A 152 0.85 27.21 6.91
C LEU A 152 0.42 28.37 7.81
N SER A 153 -0.66 29.06 7.45
CA SER A 153 -1.15 30.26 8.16
C SER A 153 -2.14 29.92 9.29
N PHE A 154 -2.88 28.82 9.17
CA PHE A 154 -4.03 28.48 10.02
C PHE A 154 -4.07 26.99 10.40
N LEU A 155 -2.92 26.41 10.75
CA LEU A 155 -2.75 24.97 10.98
C LEU A 155 -3.87 24.32 11.82
N GLN A 156 -4.18 24.86 13.00
CA GLN A 156 -5.20 24.27 13.87
C GLN A 156 -6.60 24.33 13.25
N LYS A 157 -6.98 25.48 12.68
CA LYS A 157 -8.29 25.65 12.04
C LYS A 157 -8.43 24.78 10.79
N TYR A 158 -7.33 24.58 10.06
CA TYR A 158 -7.31 23.67 8.93
C TYR A 158 -7.48 22.20 9.37
N LYS A 159 -6.87 21.79 10.49
CA LYS A 159 -7.11 20.46 11.07
C LYS A 159 -8.58 20.25 11.47
N ASP A 160 -9.21 21.27 12.05
CA ASP A 160 -10.64 21.22 12.38
C ASP A 160 -11.49 21.10 11.11
N TYR A 161 -11.14 21.84 10.05
CA TYR A 161 -11.77 21.72 8.73
C TYR A 161 -11.60 20.31 8.12
N LEU A 162 -10.39 19.71 8.17
CA LEU A 162 -10.16 18.36 7.67
C LEU A 162 -11.01 17.32 8.42
N LYS A 163 -11.16 17.49 9.74
CA LYS A 163 -12.04 16.64 10.53
C LYS A 163 -13.48 16.73 10.02
N GLU A 164 -14.04 17.92 9.91
CA GLU A 164 -15.40 18.11 9.38
C GLU A 164 -15.57 17.53 7.97
N LYS A 165 -14.56 17.70 7.12
CA LYS A 165 -14.56 17.28 5.71
C LYS A 165 -14.59 15.76 5.54
N TRP A 166 -13.83 15.03 6.37
CA TRP A 166 -13.57 13.61 6.17
C TRP A 166 -14.24 12.67 7.16
N GLU A 167 -14.60 13.13 8.36
CA GLU A 167 -15.12 12.28 9.46
C GLU A 167 -16.24 11.35 8.99
N LYS A 168 -17.25 11.87 8.29
CA LYS A 168 -18.38 11.06 7.80
C LYS A 168 -17.97 9.99 6.78
N ILE A 169 -17.06 10.33 5.87
CA ILE A 169 -16.58 9.38 4.87
C ILE A 169 -15.68 8.33 5.53
N ILE A 170 -14.83 8.71 6.48
CA ILE A 170 -13.99 7.79 7.24
C ILE A 170 -14.87 6.82 8.03
N ASP A 171 -15.87 7.30 8.77
CA ASP A 171 -16.80 6.46 9.52
C ASP A 171 -17.48 5.42 8.62
N TYR A 172 -17.87 5.84 7.40
CA TYR A 172 -18.51 4.96 6.43
C TYR A 172 -17.53 3.96 5.79
N THR A 173 -16.32 4.40 5.44
CA THR A 173 -15.41 3.65 4.57
C THR A 173 -14.32 2.89 5.32
N ASN A 174 -13.94 3.30 6.53
CA ASN A 174 -12.83 2.69 7.26
C ASN A 174 -13.24 1.41 8.01
N GLY A 175 -14.54 1.14 8.10
CA GLY A 175 -15.10 -0.02 8.80
C GLY A 175 -14.94 0.06 10.32
N TYR A 176 -15.29 -1.03 11.01
CA TYR A 176 -15.04 -1.15 12.44
C TYR A 176 -13.53 -1.35 12.70
N HIS A 177 -12.97 -0.56 13.62
CA HIS A 177 -11.61 -0.68 14.20
C HIS A 177 -10.43 0.08 13.57
N ASP A 178 -10.63 0.94 12.57
CA ASP A 178 -9.55 1.83 12.07
C ASP A 178 -8.24 1.09 11.71
N GLN A 179 -8.39 -0.03 11.00
CA GLN A 179 -7.28 -0.94 10.69
C GLN A 179 -6.71 -0.75 9.27
N LEU A 180 -7.26 0.18 8.48
CA LEU A 180 -6.81 0.37 7.11
C LEU A 180 -5.57 1.26 7.06
N TYR A 181 -4.60 0.78 6.30
CA TYR A 181 -3.39 1.48 5.97
C TYR A 181 -3.32 1.73 4.47
N ILE A 182 -2.65 2.80 4.11
CA ILE A 182 -2.43 3.20 2.73
C ILE A 182 -0.94 3.15 2.42
N LYS A 183 -0.63 2.82 1.17
CA LYS A 183 0.65 3.09 0.53
C LYS A 183 0.38 3.92 -0.72
N ILE A 184 1.04 5.05 -0.85
CA ILE A 184 1.08 5.85 -2.08
C ILE A 184 2.51 5.81 -2.56
N GLU A 185 2.72 5.27 -3.75
CA GLU A 185 4.07 5.04 -4.27
C GLU A 185 4.13 5.28 -5.77
N ASN A 186 4.99 6.21 -6.18
CA ASN A 186 5.39 6.44 -7.57
C ASN A 186 6.82 6.99 -7.61
N ASP A 187 7.29 7.43 -8.78
CA ASP A 187 8.67 7.93 -8.96
C ASP A 187 9.08 9.10 -8.05
N PHE A 188 8.11 9.81 -7.46
CA PHE A 188 8.34 11.04 -6.69
C PHE A 188 7.72 11.01 -5.29
N MET A 189 6.95 9.99 -4.96
CA MET A 189 6.17 9.92 -3.72
C MET A 189 6.28 8.53 -3.08
N GLY A 190 6.47 8.50 -1.77
CA GLY A 190 6.41 7.30 -0.96
C GLY A 190 5.82 7.62 0.41
N ILE A 191 4.53 7.34 0.57
CA ILE A 191 3.79 7.61 1.80
C ILE A 191 3.17 6.31 2.28
N ILE A 192 3.40 5.96 3.54
CA ILE A 192 2.65 4.92 4.25
C ILE A 192 2.09 5.49 5.53
N ASP A 193 0.79 5.35 5.75
CA ASP A 193 0.12 5.80 6.97
C ASP A 193 -1.20 5.03 7.16
N LYS A 194 -1.84 5.21 8.32
CA LYS A 194 -3.24 4.84 8.49
C LYS A 194 -4.12 5.73 7.61
N TYR A 195 -5.16 5.13 7.02
CA TYR A 195 -6.09 5.83 6.13
C TYR A 195 -6.76 7.05 6.80
N SER A 196 -7.24 6.88 8.04
CA SER A 196 -7.86 7.96 8.82
C SER A 196 -6.88 9.07 9.17
N ASN A 197 -5.71 8.71 9.70
CA ASN A 197 -4.65 9.65 10.06
C ASN A 197 -4.22 10.47 8.85
N PHE A 198 -4.06 9.83 7.69
CA PHE A 198 -3.68 10.48 6.46
C PHE A 198 -4.68 11.59 6.10
N LEU A 199 -5.98 11.26 6.01
CA LEU A 199 -7.01 12.24 5.64
C LEU A 199 -7.20 13.36 6.66
N MET A 200 -6.95 13.09 7.94
CA MET A 200 -7.04 14.10 9.01
C MET A 200 -5.74 14.92 9.19
N SER A 201 -4.68 14.61 8.42
CA SER A 201 -3.40 15.27 8.55
C SER A 201 -3.25 16.45 7.58
N SER A 202 -2.55 17.48 8.03
CA SER A 202 -2.13 18.62 7.20
C SER A 202 -0.68 18.50 6.73
N ASP A 203 0.00 17.41 7.08
CA ASP A 203 1.46 17.29 6.96
C ASP A 203 1.91 16.89 5.55
N TYR A 204 0.95 16.48 4.69
CA TYR A 204 1.18 15.91 3.37
C TYR A 204 1.09 16.95 2.24
N ILE A 205 1.91 18.01 2.31
CA ILE A 205 2.03 19.01 1.23
C ILE A 205 3.15 18.56 0.27
N CYS A 206 2.77 18.05 -0.90
CA CYS A 206 3.70 17.57 -1.93
C CYS A 206 3.47 18.26 -3.28
N ASP A 207 4.33 19.23 -3.61
CA ASP A 207 4.26 19.95 -4.89
C ASP A 207 4.79 19.12 -6.08
N ALA A 208 5.46 18.00 -5.84
CA ALA A 208 6.11 17.20 -6.88
C ALA A 208 5.07 16.43 -7.72
N LYS A 209 4.82 16.89 -8.95
CA LYS A 209 4.10 16.20 -10.03
C LYS A 209 2.80 15.52 -9.58
N LEU A 210 2.02 16.21 -8.77
CA LEU A 210 0.78 15.67 -8.23
C LEU A 210 -0.23 15.26 -9.33
N VAL A 211 -0.18 15.93 -10.49
CA VAL A 211 -0.99 15.60 -11.68
C VAL A 211 -0.70 14.19 -12.21
N GLU A 212 0.46 13.61 -11.93
CA GLU A 212 0.85 12.27 -12.39
C GLU A 212 0.39 11.15 -11.44
N ILE A 213 -0.21 11.48 -10.29
CA ILE A 213 -0.72 10.48 -9.34
C ILE A 213 -2.08 9.97 -9.80
N SER A 214 -2.19 8.66 -9.88
CA SER A 214 -3.40 7.93 -10.23
C SER A 214 -3.87 7.06 -9.07
N THR A 215 -5.07 6.47 -9.21
CA THR A 215 -5.58 5.47 -8.27
C THR A 215 -4.74 4.19 -8.24
N ASN A 216 -3.93 3.93 -9.27
CA ASN A 216 -3.08 2.73 -9.36
C ASN A 216 -1.83 2.83 -8.47
N ASP A 217 -1.40 4.06 -8.17
CA ASP A 217 -0.27 4.33 -7.27
C ASP A 217 -0.66 4.14 -5.79
N ILE A 218 -1.95 3.91 -5.51
CA ILE A 218 -2.51 3.78 -4.18
C ILE A 218 -2.83 2.31 -3.90
N THR A 219 -2.21 1.76 -2.86
CA THR A 219 -2.54 0.45 -2.28
C THR A 219 -3.18 0.65 -0.92
N ILE A 220 -4.27 -0.07 -0.64
CA ILE A 220 -4.95 -0.05 0.66
C ILE A 220 -4.96 -1.48 1.21
N SER A 221 -4.63 -1.64 2.49
CA SER A 221 -4.56 -2.95 3.14
C SER A 221 -4.84 -2.83 4.63
N SER A 222 -5.46 -3.85 5.21
CA SER A 222 -5.53 -4.02 6.67
C SER A 222 -4.26 -4.64 7.26
N ASP A 223 -3.37 -5.15 6.42
CA ASP A 223 -2.11 -5.77 6.80
C ASP A 223 -0.91 -4.92 6.34
N MET A 224 -0.16 -4.44 7.32
CA MET A 224 1.07 -3.66 7.14
C MET A 224 2.20 -4.44 6.49
N ASN A 225 2.25 -5.77 6.70
CA ASN A 225 3.29 -6.59 6.10
C ASN A 225 3.09 -6.67 4.59
N THR A 226 1.84 -6.82 4.14
CA THR A 226 1.47 -6.76 2.72
C THR A 226 1.91 -5.45 2.08
N LEU A 227 1.68 -4.30 2.73
CA LEU A 227 2.15 -3.00 2.21
C LEU A 227 3.67 -2.91 2.15
N THR A 228 4.37 -3.33 3.21
CA THR A 228 5.84 -3.32 3.27
C THR A 228 6.44 -4.18 2.16
N ASN A 229 5.88 -5.37 1.93
CA ASN A 229 6.33 -6.26 0.87
C ASN A 229 6.02 -5.73 -0.53
N ALA A 230 5.03 -4.86 -0.68
CA ALA A 230 4.67 -4.23 -1.94
C ALA A 230 5.52 -2.99 -2.29
N ILE A 231 6.38 -2.48 -1.40
CA ILE A 231 7.23 -1.29 -1.66
C ILE A 231 8.21 -1.55 -2.81
N SER A 232 8.30 -0.68 -3.80
CA SER A 232 9.30 -0.82 -4.87
C SER A 232 10.71 -0.55 -4.34
N ILE A 233 11.68 -1.35 -4.80
CA ILE A 233 13.12 -1.19 -4.47
C ILE A 233 13.86 -0.55 -5.64
N GLU A 234 13.19 -0.38 -6.78
CA GLU A 234 13.79 0.30 -7.91
C GLU A 234 14.23 1.71 -7.49
N LYS A 235 15.44 2.09 -7.91
CA LYS A 235 15.95 3.42 -7.63
C LYS A 235 15.00 4.41 -8.30
N PHE A 236 14.40 5.29 -7.52
CA PHE A 236 13.74 6.48 -8.03
C PHE A 236 14.67 7.16 -9.04
N THR A 237 14.31 7.10 -10.32
CA THR A 237 15.14 7.56 -11.43
C THR A 237 14.96 9.05 -11.59
N THR A 238 15.44 9.85 -10.65
CA THR A 238 15.23 11.30 -10.72
C THR A 238 16.56 12.03 -10.56
N LYS A 239 17.30 12.13 -11.68
CA LYS A 239 18.43 13.05 -11.81
C LYS A 239 18.00 14.52 -11.93
N ASP A 240 16.71 14.77 -12.19
CA ASP A 240 16.20 16.10 -12.58
C ASP A 240 15.24 16.74 -11.55
N TYR A 241 14.99 16.13 -10.38
CA TYR A 241 14.02 16.66 -9.41
C TYR A 241 14.59 16.77 -8.00
N ASP A 242 14.47 17.98 -7.42
CA ASP A 242 15.22 18.39 -6.23
C ASP A 242 14.68 17.87 -4.88
N LYS A 243 13.48 17.28 -4.81
CA LYS A 243 12.94 16.59 -3.61
C LYS A 243 11.68 15.78 -3.94
N GLY A 244 11.71 14.46 -3.79
CA GLY A 244 10.49 13.65 -3.70
C GLY A 244 9.83 13.78 -2.31
N CYS A 245 8.57 13.35 -2.20
CA CYS A 245 7.82 13.37 -0.95
C CYS A 245 7.80 11.99 -0.30
N TYR A 246 8.56 11.86 0.78
CA TYR A 246 8.66 10.60 1.52
C TYR A 246 8.37 10.84 2.98
N ASN A 247 7.43 10.11 3.55
CA ASN A 247 7.19 10.19 4.99
C ASN A 247 8.14 9.25 5.76
N LYS A 248 8.30 9.53 7.05
CA LYS A 248 9.25 8.79 7.91
C LYS A 248 8.98 7.28 7.91
N LEU A 249 7.70 6.90 7.99
CA LEU A 249 7.28 5.50 8.07
C LEU A 249 7.62 4.73 6.79
N TYR A 250 7.38 5.34 5.62
CA TYR A 250 7.79 4.77 4.33
C TYR A 250 9.30 4.51 4.27
N ILE A 251 10.12 5.49 4.66
CA ILE A 251 11.58 5.36 4.67
C ILE A 251 12.05 4.24 5.62
N GLU A 252 11.42 4.10 6.78
CA GLU A 252 11.72 3.02 7.72
C GLU A 252 11.38 1.65 7.13
N MET A 253 10.21 1.50 6.50
CA MET A 253 9.82 0.26 5.85
C MET A 253 10.72 -0.10 4.67
N LEU A 254 11.10 0.88 3.86
CA LEU A 254 12.06 0.70 2.77
C LEU A 254 13.41 0.18 3.30
N LYS A 255 13.90 0.72 4.43
CA LYS A 255 15.13 0.24 5.09
C LYS A 255 14.99 -1.20 5.60
N ILE A 256 13.86 -1.52 6.26
CA ILE A 256 13.57 -2.88 6.75
C ILE A 256 13.56 -3.87 5.58
N LYS A 257 12.85 -3.55 4.50
CA LYS A 257 12.79 -4.39 3.30
C LYS A 257 14.17 -4.59 2.68
N THR A 258 14.92 -3.52 2.48
CA THR A 258 16.28 -3.56 1.91
C THR A 258 17.22 -4.42 2.77
N SER A 259 17.19 -4.25 4.10
CA SER A 259 17.98 -5.05 5.04
C SER A 259 17.61 -6.53 5.00
N SER A 260 16.31 -6.84 4.92
CA SER A 260 15.83 -8.23 4.82
C SER A 260 16.35 -8.93 3.57
N ILE A 261 16.35 -8.24 2.42
CA ILE A 261 16.86 -8.75 1.14
C ILE A 261 18.37 -8.90 1.19
N GLN A 262 19.09 -7.92 1.74
CA GLN A 262 20.53 -8.02 1.92
C GLN A 262 20.89 -9.23 2.79
N ARG A 263 20.16 -9.46 3.90
CA ARG A 263 20.36 -10.62 4.77
C ARG A 263 20.09 -11.93 4.03
N MET A 264 19.03 -11.99 3.23
CA MET A 264 18.70 -13.18 2.43
C MET A 264 19.75 -13.47 1.36
N ASN A 265 20.25 -12.44 0.66
CA ASN A 265 21.32 -12.56 -0.32
C ASN A 265 22.63 -13.02 0.35
N ASN A 266 22.96 -12.49 1.53
CA ASN A 266 24.12 -12.93 2.30
C ASN A 266 24.00 -14.40 2.72
N LEU A 267 22.82 -14.84 3.19
CA LEU A 267 22.56 -16.23 3.54
C LEU A 267 22.69 -17.15 2.32
N LEU A 268 22.09 -16.75 1.19
CA LEU A 268 22.19 -17.49 -0.07
C LEU A 268 23.64 -17.63 -0.52
N SER A 269 24.43 -16.55 -0.44
CA SER A 269 25.86 -16.56 -0.77
C SER A 269 26.65 -17.52 0.12
N ILE A 270 26.39 -17.55 1.44
CA ILE A 270 27.02 -18.50 2.37
C ILE A 270 26.67 -19.95 1.99
N VAL A 271 25.40 -20.23 1.69
CA VAL A 271 24.95 -21.57 1.30
C VAL A 271 25.60 -22.03 0.00
N ILE A 272 25.69 -21.15 -1.00
CA ILE A 272 26.39 -21.44 -2.26
C ILE A 272 27.87 -21.71 -2.02
N ALA A 273 28.54 -20.91 -1.18
CA ALA A 273 29.95 -21.10 -0.85
C ALA A 273 30.19 -22.44 -0.13
N LEU A 274 29.34 -22.81 0.83
CA LEU A 274 29.43 -24.09 1.54
C LEU A 274 29.17 -25.29 0.62
N MET A 275 28.19 -25.19 -0.29
CA MET A 275 27.95 -26.23 -1.31
C MET A 275 29.13 -26.37 -2.27
N GLY A 276 29.68 -25.25 -2.75
CA GLY A 276 30.88 -25.26 -3.60
C GLY A 276 32.08 -25.90 -2.89
N PHE A 277 32.28 -25.54 -1.62
CA PHE A 277 33.36 -26.10 -0.80
C PHE A 277 33.16 -27.60 -0.53
N SER A 278 31.94 -28.04 -0.21
CA SER A 278 31.67 -29.47 0.02
C SER A 278 31.83 -30.30 -1.25
N LEU A 279 31.42 -29.79 -2.42
CA LEU A 279 31.68 -30.42 -3.71
C LEU A 279 33.18 -30.56 -3.98
N MET A 280 33.97 -29.51 -3.72
CA MET A 280 35.43 -29.58 -3.85
C MET A 280 36.03 -30.68 -2.95
N LEU A 281 35.57 -30.81 -1.71
CA LEU A 281 36.00 -31.88 -0.80
C LEU A 281 35.63 -33.28 -1.34
N ILE A 282 34.43 -33.45 -1.92
CA ILE A 282 34.02 -34.73 -2.54
C ILE A 282 34.91 -35.07 -3.73
N PHE A 283 35.20 -34.10 -4.61
CA PHE A 283 36.11 -34.30 -5.75
C PHE A 283 37.51 -34.68 -5.29
N LEU A 284 38.05 -33.98 -4.28
CA LEU A 284 39.34 -34.31 -3.68
C LEU A 284 39.33 -35.72 -3.05
N TYR A 285 38.26 -36.09 -2.36
CA TYR A 285 38.15 -37.44 -1.78
C TYR A 285 38.08 -38.53 -2.85
N ARG A 286 37.34 -38.31 -3.96
CA ARG A 286 37.11 -39.34 -4.97
C ARG A 286 38.25 -39.47 -5.99
N PHE A 287 38.88 -38.36 -6.38
CA PHE A 287 39.80 -38.31 -7.52
C PHE A 287 41.24 -37.92 -7.16
N SER A 288 41.51 -37.54 -5.90
CA SER A 288 42.87 -37.21 -5.42
C SER A 288 43.47 -38.40 -4.64
N PRO A 289 44.82 -38.54 -4.54
CA PRO A 289 45.46 -39.62 -3.78
C PRO A 289 45.10 -39.63 -2.28
N LEU A 290 44.54 -38.53 -1.76
CA LEU A 290 44.02 -38.38 -0.40
C LEU A 290 42.91 -39.36 -0.03
N GLY A 291 41.98 -39.66 -0.94
CA GLY A 291 40.92 -40.66 -0.67
C GLY A 291 41.49 -42.07 -0.48
N ASN A 292 42.46 -42.42 -1.32
CA ASN A 292 43.17 -43.71 -1.24
C ASN A 292 44.03 -43.78 0.03
N MET A 293 44.62 -42.67 0.47
CA MET A 293 45.38 -42.57 1.72
C MET A 293 44.50 -42.73 2.97
N LEU A 294 43.34 -42.06 3.02
CA LEU A 294 42.36 -42.22 4.11
C LEU A 294 41.81 -43.65 4.19
N ARG A 295 41.55 -44.28 3.03
CA ARG A 295 41.12 -45.69 2.97
C ARG A 295 42.20 -46.64 3.48
N ARG A 296 43.48 -46.38 3.15
CA ARG A 296 44.63 -47.13 3.70
C ARG A 296 44.79 -46.92 5.21
N TYR A 297 44.61 -45.69 5.71
CA TYR A 297 44.72 -45.40 7.14
C TYR A 297 43.64 -46.11 7.96
N LYS A 298 42.40 -46.13 7.45
CA LYS A 298 41.29 -46.86 8.09
C LYS A 298 41.52 -48.38 8.06
N LYS A 299 42.07 -48.92 6.96
CA LYS A 299 42.44 -50.34 6.83
C LYS A 299 43.58 -50.73 7.78
N LYS A 300 44.59 -49.87 7.93
CA LYS A 300 45.72 -50.08 8.85
C LYS A 300 45.27 -50.07 10.32
N LYS A 301 44.19 -49.35 10.66
CA LYS A 301 43.64 -49.34 12.02
C LYS A 301 42.86 -50.62 12.35
N THR A 302 42.10 -51.16 11.41
CA THR A 302 41.45 -52.49 11.56
C THR A 302 42.47 -53.63 11.62
N GLU A 303 43.56 -53.57 10.85
CA GLU A 303 44.63 -54.59 10.85
C GLU A 303 45.44 -54.59 12.17
N VAL A 304 45.55 -53.43 12.85
CA VAL A 304 46.19 -53.31 14.18
C VAL A 304 45.29 -53.82 15.31
N ASP A 305 43.96 -53.73 15.18
CA ASP A 305 43.01 -54.32 16.13
C ASP A 305 42.83 -55.85 15.93
N GLU A 306 43.18 -56.39 14.76
CA GLU A 306 43.14 -57.84 14.46
C GLU A 306 44.44 -58.56 14.92
N ASN A 307 45.59 -57.87 14.87
CA ASN A 307 46.92 -58.41 15.23
C ASN A 307 47.24 -58.49 16.73
N THR A 308 46.32 -58.09 17.63
CA THR A 308 46.51 -58.21 19.10
C THR A 308 46.02 -59.54 19.66
N SER A 309 45.73 -60.55 18.83
CA SER A 309 45.17 -61.83 19.27
C SER A 309 46.00 -63.09 19.00
N GLU A 310 47.19 -63.02 18.40
CA GLU A 310 48.05 -64.21 18.22
C GLU A 310 49.52 -63.93 18.56
N GLU A 311 49.84 -63.98 19.86
CA GLU A 311 51.19 -64.30 20.33
C GLU A 311 51.32 -65.82 20.56
N LEU A 312 52.20 -66.49 19.81
CA LEU A 312 53.09 -67.52 20.37
C LEU A 312 54.27 -67.81 19.41
N PRO A 313 55.54 -67.85 19.89
CA PRO A 313 56.71 -67.85 19.03
C PRO A 313 57.41 -69.22 18.99
N GLU A 314 57.74 -69.74 17.80
CA GLU A 314 58.64 -70.90 17.66
C GLU A 314 59.60 -70.77 16.47
N LEU A 315 60.86 -70.53 16.82
CA LEU A 315 62.07 -71.26 16.41
C LEU A 315 62.37 -71.55 14.92
N TYR A 316 63.58 -71.12 14.57
CA TYR A 316 64.65 -71.85 13.85
C TYR A 316 64.99 -71.42 12.41
N GLU A 317 66.29 -71.21 12.24
CA GLU A 317 66.98 -70.80 11.03
C GLU A 317 67.05 -71.92 9.97
N ASN A 318 67.30 -71.43 8.75
CA ASN A 318 68.27 -71.92 7.77
C ASN A 318 67.82 -72.77 6.57
N THR A 319 68.56 -72.48 5.49
CA THR A 319 68.86 -73.27 4.29
C THR A 319 67.89 -73.27 3.12
N GLU A 320 68.23 -72.42 2.14
CA GLU A 320 68.67 -72.83 0.81
C GLU A 320 67.91 -73.96 0.09
N ASN A 321 67.42 -73.59 -1.10
CA ASN A 321 67.52 -74.34 -2.36
C ASN A 321 66.21 -74.91 -2.97
N ILE A 322 66.14 -74.71 -4.29
CA ILE A 322 65.36 -75.44 -5.31
C ILE A 322 63.89 -75.05 -5.51
N GLY A 323 63.60 -74.48 -6.69
CA GLY A 323 62.24 -74.46 -7.23
C GLY A 323 61.94 -73.41 -8.29
N ARG A 324 62.77 -73.27 -9.35
CA ARG A 324 62.32 -72.60 -10.58
C ARG A 324 61.19 -73.43 -11.20
N TYR A 325 60.00 -72.85 -11.33
CA TYR A 325 59.13 -73.16 -12.47
C TYR A 325 58.52 -71.87 -13.04
N ILE A 326 58.92 -71.61 -14.27
CA ILE A 326 58.26 -70.71 -15.22
C ILE A 326 57.07 -71.49 -15.80
N SER A 327 55.91 -70.86 -15.94
CA SER A 327 55.00 -71.20 -17.04
C SER A 327 54.25 -69.96 -17.53
N TYR A 328 54.13 -69.90 -18.85
CA TYR A 328 53.80 -68.73 -19.65
C TYR A 328 52.29 -68.45 -19.72
N THR A 329 51.99 -67.18 -20.00
CA THR A 329 50.72 -66.65 -20.50
C THR A 329 50.24 -67.34 -21.79
N SER A 330 48.94 -67.62 -21.90
CA SER A 330 48.23 -67.62 -23.19
C SER A 330 46.78 -67.18 -23.01
N VAL A 331 46.41 -66.13 -23.74
CA VAL A 331 45.06 -65.57 -23.89
C VAL A 331 44.40 -66.17 -25.14
N SER A 332 43.06 -66.28 -25.08
CA SER A 332 42.02 -66.40 -26.12
C SER A 332 42.00 -67.61 -27.08
N HIS A 333 40.89 -68.38 -27.03
CA HIS A 333 39.72 -68.14 -27.88
C HIS A 333 38.44 -68.71 -27.27
#